data_AF-A0A9E1XGE4-F1
#
_entry.id   AF-A0A9E1XGE4-F1
#
_cell.length_a   1.000
_cell.length_b   1.000
_cell.length_c   1.000
_cell.angle_alpha   90.00
_cell.angle_beta   90.00
_cell.angle_gamma   90.00
#
_symmetry.space_group_name_H-M   'P 1'
#
loop_
_entity.id
_entity.type
_entity.pdbx_description
1 polymer ?
#
loop_
_entity_poly.entity_id
_entity_poly.type
_entity_poly.pdbx_seq_one_letter_code
_entity_poly.pdbx_strand_id
1 'polypeptide(L)'
;MPTFARSIPLSIKISLPSGSVDVVAEERNDVNVSVTPLGSSRQDREAAEATTVVLNGDELKIEPTKGNSYLRSSVQLKIEVQTPLDSDVRISVASATVKCTGRYGAVVVYSASGDMEIEDA
;
A
#
# COMPACT_ATOMS: atom_id res chain seq x y z
N MET A 1 13.58 0.07 -2.85
CA MET A 1 12.79 1.12 -2.19
C MET A 1 12.69 2.29 -3.16
N PRO A 2 11.59 2.44 -3.92
CA PRO A 2 11.34 3.64 -4.69
C PRO A 2 10.97 4.81 -3.75
N THR A 3 11.73 5.90 -3.86
CA THR A 3 11.48 7.15 -3.15
C THR A 3 11.20 8.23 -4.19
N PHE A 4 10.09 8.96 -4.01
CA PHE A 4 9.67 10.03 -4.89
C PHE A 4 9.69 11.36 -4.13
N ALA A 5 10.47 12.33 -4.61
CA ALA A 5 10.47 13.67 -4.02
C ALA A 5 9.17 14.39 -4.41
N ARG A 6 8.24 14.52 -3.46
CA ARG A 6 6.93 15.16 -3.66
C ARG A 6 6.48 15.86 -2.39
N SER A 7 6.35 17.18 -2.48
CA SER A 7 5.89 18.09 -1.41
C SER A 7 4.41 18.46 -1.50
N ILE A 8 3.65 17.84 -2.43
CA ILE A 8 2.25 18.18 -2.71
C ILE A 8 1.38 16.95 -2.40
N PRO A 9 0.16 17.13 -1.87
CA PRO A 9 -0.78 16.03 -1.66
C PRO A 9 -0.99 15.22 -2.93
N LEU A 10 -1.02 13.90 -2.78
CA LEU A 10 -1.18 12.97 -3.88
C LEU A 10 -2.24 11.91 -3.55
N SER A 11 -2.77 11.27 -4.60
CA SER A 11 -3.70 10.16 -4.50
C SER A 11 -2.97 8.82 -4.50
N ILE A 12 -2.97 8.12 -3.38
CA ILE A 12 -2.35 6.80 -3.23
C ILE A 12 -3.40 5.73 -3.44
N LYS A 13 -3.24 4.88 -4.45
CA LYS A 13 -4.09 3.73 -4.71
C LYS A 13 -3.33 2.43 -4.46
N ILE A 14 -3.74 1.70 -3.45
CA ILE A 14 -3.16 0.40 -3.09
C ILE A 14 -4.21 -0.67 -3.35
N SER A 15 -3.86 -1.69 -4.13
CA SER A 15 -4.71 -2.85 -4.37
C SER A 15 -3.98 -4.12 -3.97
N LEU A 16 -4.40 -4.79 -2.90
CA LEU A 16 -3.74 -6.00 -2.41
C LEU A 16 -4.75 -7.15 -2.22
N PRO A 17 -4.52 -8.36 -2.74
CA PRO A 17 -5.42 -9.48 -2.45
C PRO A 17 -5.36 -9.86 -0.96
N SER A 18 -4.17 -10.13 -0.42
CA SER A 18 -3.99 -10.52 0.98
C SER A 18 -2.65 -10.05 1.56
N GLY A 19 -2.60 -9.73 2.85
CA GLY A 19 -1.37 -9.31 3.55
C GLY A 19 -1.58 -8.20 4.58
N SER A 20 -0.66 -7.23 4.61
CA SER A 20 -0.71 -6.05 5.48
C SER A 20 -0.40 -4.78 4.69
N VAL A 21 -1.12 -3.70 4.97
CA VAL A 21 -0.90 -2.38 4.40
C VAL A 21 -0.75 -1.40 5.55
N ASP A 22 0.41 -0.76 5.63
CA ASP A 22 0.73 0.25 6.63
C ASP A 22 0.94 1.58 5.92
N VAL A 23 0.13 2.58 6.23
CA VAL A 23 0.24 3.92 5.67
C VAL A 23 0.55 4.90 6.81
N VAL A 24 1.57 5.72 6.60
CA VAL A 24 2.03 6.74 7.56
C VAL A 24 2.02 8.09 6.85
N ALA A 25 1.17 9.00 7.33
CA ALA A 25 1.15 10.40 6.92
C ALA A 25 1.87 11.25 7.95
N GLU A 26 2.99 11.84 7.54
CA GLU A 26 3.86 12.66 8.38
C GLU A 26 4.30 13.92 7.62
N GLU A 27 4.79 14.94 8.34
CA GLU A 27 5.30 16.17 7.73
C GLU A 27 6.61 15.90 6.99
N ARG A 28 6.50 15.33 5.79
CA ARG A 28 7.63 14.96 4.92
C ARG A 28 7.44 15.54 3.51
N ASN A 29 8.54 15.63 2.76
CA ASN A 29 8.54 16.14 1.39
C ASN A 29 8.83 15.04 0.37
N ASP A 30 8.67 13.79 0.79
CA ASP A 30 8.98 12.61 0.00
C ASP A 30 7.95 11.51 0.25
N VAL A 31 7.70 10.71 -0.78
CA VAL A 31 6.84 9.54 -0.74
C VAL A 31 7.74 8.31 -0.83
N ASN A 32 7.66 7.45 0.17
CA ASN A 32 8.45 6.21 0.20
C ASN A 32 7.51 5.02 0.18
N VAL A 33 7.76 4.09 -0.74
CA VAL A 33 6.99 2.85 -0.84
C VAL A 33 7.94 1.68 -0.60
N SER A 34 7.65 0.89 0.43
CA SER A 34 8.33 -0.35 0.73
C SER A 34 7.38 -1.50 0.51
N VAL A 35 7.80 -2.48 -0.28
CA VAL A 35 7.05 -3.72 -0.51
C VAL A 35 7.93 -4.85 -0.05
N THR A 36 7.47 -5.59 0.95
CA THR A 36 8.20 -6.71 1.53
C THR A 36 7.32 -7.97 1.56
N PRO A 37 7.90 -9.16 1.32
CA PRO A 37 7.17 -10.40 1.51
C PRO A 37 6.96 -10.64 3.01
N LEU A 38 5.71 -10.86 3.41
CA LEU A 38 5.35 -11.18 4.80
C LEU A 38 5.59 -12.68 5.08
N GLY A 39 5.39 -13.51 4.05
CA GLY A 39 5.67 -14.95 4.12
C GLY A 39 7.05 -15.34 3.56
N SER A 40 7.50 -16.53 3.94
CA SER A 40 8.79 -17.11 3.51
C SER A 40 8.69 -17.89 2.20
N SER A 41 7.51 -17.92 1.57
CA SER A 41 7.28 -18.76 0.40
C SER A 41 7.91 -18.15 -0.84
N ARG A 42 8.29 -19.00 -1.81
CA ARG A 42 8.76 -18.57 -3.13
C ARG A 42 7.79 -17.58 -3.78
N GLN A 43 6.49 -17.83 -3.62
CA GLN A 43 5.40 -17.01 -4.15
C GLN A 43 5.33 -15.61 -3.52
N ASP A 44 5.62 -15.49 -2.22
CA ASP A 44 5.62 -14.18 -1.54
C ASP A 44 6.74 -13.30 -2.10
N ARG A 45 7.92 -13.89 -2.30
CA ARG A 45 9.07 -13.20 -2.91
C ARG A 45 8.78 -12.81 -4.36
N GLU A 46 8.26 -13.75 -5.16
CA GLU A 46 7.87 -13.48 -6.55
C GLU A 46 6.80 -12.37 -6.64
N ALA A 47 5.84 -12.35 -5.71
CA ALA A 47 4.80 -11.32 -5.68
C ALA A 47 5.33 -9.95 -5.24
N ALA A 48 6.23 -9.90 -4.26
CA ALA A 48 6.90 -8.67 -3.85
C ALA A 48 7.72 -8.07 -5.01
N GLU A 49 8.48 -8.92 -5.72
CA GLU A 49 9.28 -8.50 -6.89
C GLU A 49 8.41 -8.13 -8.11
N ALA A 50 7.27 -8.79 -8.28
CA ALA A 50 6.31 -8.49 -9.34
C ALA A 50 5.36 -7.32 -9.01
N THR A 51 5.52 -6.68 -7.84
CA THR A 51 4.68 -5.54 -7.47
C THR A 51 5.09 -4.31 -8.27
N THR A 52 4.12 -3.75 -9.00
CA THR A 52 4.34 -2.57 -9.81
C THR A 52 3.96 -1.34 -9.00
N VAL A 53 4.92 -0.44 -8.85
CA VAL A 53 4.73 0.87 -8.23
C VAL A 53 4.88 1.92 -9.33
N VAL A 54 3.77 2.52 -9.75
CA VAL A 54 3.75 3.53 -10.81
C VAL A 54 3.27 4.85 -10.24
N LEU A 55 4.07 5.90 -10.39
CA LEU A 55 3.64 7.27 -10.12
C LEU A 55 3.22 7.93 -11.44
N ASN A 56 1.92 8.21 -11.59
CA ASN A 56 1.35 8.90 -12.75
C ASN A 56 0.90 10.30 -12.34
N GLY A 57 1.75 11.30 -12.57
CA GLY A 57 1.48 12.68 -12.14
C GLY A 57 1.38 12.74 -10.62
N ASP A 58 0.15 12.90 -10.12
CA ASP A 58 -0.19 13.00 -8.69
C ASP A 58 -0.93 11.76 -8.16
N GLU A 59 -0.93 10.66 -8.93
CA GLU A 59 -1.49 9.37 -8.51
C GLU A 59 -0.39 8.30 -8.37
N LEU A 60 -0.21 7.79 -7.15
CA LEU A 60 0.69 6.67 -6.86
C LEU A 60 -0.12 5.37 -6.86
N LYS A 61 0.08 4.54 -7.87
CA LYS A 61 -0.58 3.25 -8.00
C LYS A 61 0.35 2.12 -7.59
N ILE A 62 -0.07 1.35 -6.59
CA ILE A 62 0.61 0.18 -6.09
C ILE A 62 -0.30 -1.01 -6.32
N GLU A 63 0.07 -1.85 -7.30
CA GLU A 63 -0.66 -3.07 -7.61
C GLU A 63 0.32 -4.24 -7.86
N PRO A 64 0.12 -5.38 -7.18
CA PRO A 64 0.81 -6.60 -7.54
C PRO A 64 0.33 -7.05 -8.92
N THR A 65 1.27 -7.44 -9.79
CA THR A 65 0.95 -7.91 -11.15
C THR A 65 -0.02 -9.08 -11.06
N LYS A 66 -1.20 -9.00 -11.68
CA LYS A 66 -2.23 -10.07 -11.71
C LYS A 66 -1.76 -11.29 -12.52
N GLY A 67 -0.78 -12.04 -12.02
CA GLY A 67 -0.37 -13.33 -12.58
C GLY A 67 -1.35 -14.44 -12.23
N ASN A 68 -1.36 -15.51 -13.02
CA ASN A 68 -2.23 -16.68 -12.81
C ASN A 68 -2.09 -17.37 -11.43
N SER A 69 -1.07 -17.04 -10.63
CA SER A 69 -0.82 -17.61 -9.30
C SER A 69 -1.59 -16.94 -8.16
N TYR A 70 -2.08 -15.70 -8.32
CA TYR A 70 -2.74 -14.95 -7.22
C TYR A 70 -4.10 -15.54 -6.81
N LEU A 71 -4.72 -16.37 -7.65
CA LEU A 71 -5.99 -17.06 -7.35
C LEU A 71 -5.81 -18.37 -6.58
N ARG A 72 -4.58 -18.89 -6.41
CA ARG A 72 -4.36 -20.24 -5.86
C ARG A 72 -3.48 -20.34 -4.62
N SER A 73 -2.82 -19.27 -4.20
CA SER A 73 -2.01 -19.34 -2.99
C SER A 73 -2.12 -18.07 -2.18
N SER A 74 -2.21 -18.25 -0.87
CA SER A 74 -2.26 -17.19 0.14
C SER A 74 -0.94 -16.41 0.16
N VAL A 75 -0.75 -15.54 -0.84
CA VAL A 75 0.39 -14.64 -0.93
C VAL A 75 0.20 -13.57 0.14
N GLN A 76 1.20 -13.39 0.99
CA GLN A 76 1.16 -12.38 2.05
C GLN A 76 2.28 -11.37 1.79
N LEU A 77 1.89 -10.14 1.48
CA LEU A 77 2.80 -9.01 1.29
C LEU A 77 2.54 -7.96 2.37
N LYS A 78 3.61 -7.31 2.83
CA LYS A 78 3.53 -6.10 3.63
C LYS A 78 3.91 -4.90 2.75
N ILE A 79 2.96 -3.99 2.58
CA ILE A 79 3.17 -2.73 1.86
C ILE A 79 3.22 -1.63 2.91
N GLU A 80 4.32 -0.90 2.98
CA GLU A 80 4.48 0.27 3.83
C GLU A 80 4.58 1.50 2.93
N VAL A 81 3.71 2.47 3.15
CA VAL A 81 3.68 3.73 2.41
C VAL A 81 3.82 4.89 3.36
N GLN A 82 4.87 5.67 3.18
CA GLN A 82 5.08 6.91 3.90
C GLN A 82 4.78 8.07 2.95
N THR A 83 3.87 8.96 3.36
CA THR A 83 3.35 10.04 2.51
C THR A 83 3.33 11.37 3.25
N PRO A 84 3.41 12.52 2.55
CA PRO A 84 3.10 13.81 3.13
C PRO A 84 1.67 13.87 3.68
N LEU A 85 1.47 14.76 4.65
CA LEU A 85 0.16 15.14 5.18
C LEU A 85 -0.79 15.61 4.07
N ASP A 86 -2.10 15.54 4.36
CA ASP A 86 -3.19 15.96 3.46
C ASP A 86 -3.31 15.12 2.16
N SER A 87 -2.55 14.04 2.03
CA SER A 87 -2.66 13.11 0.89
C SER A 87 -3.93 12.27 0.96
N ASP A 88 -4.47 11.93 -0.20
CA ASP A 88 -5.64 11.06 -0.34
C ASP A 88 -5.19 9.61 -0.44
N VAL A 89 -5.78 8.73 0.38
CA VAL A 89 -5.40 7.33 0.47
C VAL A 89 -6.60 6.46 0.15
N ARG A 90 -6.45 5.63 -0.89
CA ARG A 90 -7.44 4.65 -1.32
C ARG A 90 -6.85 3.25 -1.29
N ILE A 91 -7.32 2.45 -0.35
CA ILE A 91 -6.82 1.09 -0.09
C ILE A 91 -7.92 0.11 -0.49
N SER A 92 -7.60 -0.87 -1.32
CA SER A 92 -8.51 -1.92 -1.77
C SER A 92 -7.90 -3.27 -1.48
N VAL A 93 -8.42 -3.97 -0.49
CA VAL A 93 -7.92 -5.26 -0.04
C VAL A 93 -9.01 -6.33 0.03
N ALA A 94 -8.67 -7.59 -0.28
CA ALA A 94 -9.62 -8.68 -0.13
C ALA A 94 -9.53 -9.33 1.26
N SER A 95 -8.33 -9.64 1.74
CA SER A 95 -8.09 -10.21 3.07
C SER A 95 -6.79 -9.70 3.68
N ALA A 96 -6.77 -8.48 4.21
CA ALA A 96 -5.56 -7.86 4.73
C ALA A 96 -5.82 -6.94 5.93
N THR A 97 -4.78 -6.78 6.75
CA THR A 97 -4.77 -5.77 7.81
C THR A 97 -4.39 -4.41 7.21
N VAL A 98 -5.14 -3.37 7.52
CA VAL A 98 -4.85 -2.00 7.09
C VAL A 98 -4.58 -1.14 8.31
N LYS A 99 -3.41 -0.51 8.36
CA LYS A 99 -3.03 0.48 9.36
C LYS A 99 -2.83 1.83 8.70
N CYS A 100 -3.49 2.86 9.20
CA CYS A 100 -3.31 4.24 8.75
C CYS A 100 -3.01 5.10 9.97
N THR A 101 -1.84 5.73 9.99
CA THR A 101 -1.41 6.60 11.10
C THR A 101 -1.09 7.99 10.58
N GLY A 102 -1.62 9.03 11.23
CA GLY A 102 -1.32 10.43 10.92
C GLY A 102 -2.45 11.17 10.22
N ARG A 103 -2.16 12.33 9.62
CA ARG A 103 -3.18 13.23 9.06
C ARG A 103 -3.31 13.11 7.55
N TYR A 104 -4.49 12.68 7.11
CA TYR A 104 -4.84 12.48 5.70
C TYR A 104 -5.91 13.47 5.26
N GLY A 105 -5.98 13.74 3.95
CA GLY A 105 -7.06 14.53 3.38
C GLY A 105 -8.36 13.72 3.32
N ALA A 106 -8.35 12.65 2.53
CA ALA A 106 -9.40 11.63 2.52
C ALA A 106 -8.81 10.23 2.62
N VAL A 107 -9.44 9.37 3.43
CA VAL A 107 -9.07 7.95 3.55
C VAL A 107 -10.27 7.10 3.14
N VAL A 108 -10.07 6.25 2.13
CA VAL A 108 -11.08 5.31 1.64
C VAL A 108 -10.52 3.91 1.64
N VAL A 109 -10.99 3.09 2.58
CA VAL A 109 -10.59 1.69 2.69
C VAL A 109 -11.73 0.79 2.23
N TYR A 110 -11.46 -0.04 1.23
CA TYR A 110 -12.29 -1.15 0.80
C TYR A 110 -11.61 -2.44 1.27
N SER A 111 -12.19 -3.12 2.25
CA SER A 111 -11.74 -4.43 2.70
C SER A 111 -12.89 -5.42 2.60
N ALA A 112 -12.66 -6.59 2.00
CA ALA A 112 -13.64 -7.68 2.06
C ALA A 112 -13.51 -8.49 3.36
N SER A 113 -12.31 -8.55 3.96
CA SER A 113 -11.99 -9.24 5.21
C SER A 113 -10.67 -8.72 5.79
N GLY A 114 -10.53 -8.73 7.11
CA GLY A 114 -9.33 -8.31 7.83
C GLY A 114 -9.56 -7.13 8.78
N ASP A 115 -8.52 -6.79 9.53
CA ASP A 115 -8.57 -5.74 10.56
C ASP A 115 -8.22 -4.38 9.98
N MET A 116 -8.86 -3.33 10.49
CA MET A 116 -8.58 -1.95 10.11
C MET A 116 -8.28 -1.12 11.36
N GLU A 117 -7.09 -0.55 11.39
CA GLU A 117 -6.64 0.38 12.43
C GLU A 117 -6.41 1.74 11.77
N ILE A 118 -7.14 2.75 12.22
CA ILE A 118 -6.97 4.13 11.77
C ILE A 118 -6.69 4.96 13.02
N GLU A 119 -5.45 5.41 13.17
CA GLU A 119 -5.03 6.38 14.18
C GLU A 119 -5.05 7.78 13.57
N ASP A 120 -6.00 8.58 14.06
CA ASP A 120 -6.09 10.01 13.81
C ASP A 120 -5.31 10.75 14.92
N ALA A 121 -4.48 11.73 14.53
CA ALA A 121 -3.62 12.50 15.44
C ALA A 121 -4.05 13.98 15.47
#